data_AF-A0A2I0NYF4-F1
#
_entry.id   AF-A0A2I0NYF4-F1
#
_cell.length_a   1.000
_cell.length_b   1.000
_cell.length_c   1.000
_cell.angle_alpha   90.00
_cell.angle_beta   90.00
_cell.angle_gamma   90.00
#
_symmetry.space_group_name_H-M   'P 1'
#
loop_
_entity.id
_entity.type
_entity.pdbx_description
1 polymer ?
#
loop_
_entity_poly.entity_id
_entity_poly.type
_entity_poly.pdbx_seq_one_letter_code
_entity_poly.pdbx_strand_id
1 'polypeptide(L)' 'MPEMEEFYGKKYRVFKTVRSITLEFNGEVRKLKSPTVFLEGVYCNGKKHHDCDRSCLLFWREAWLKRAEP' A
#
# COMPACT_ATOMS: atom_id res chain seq x y z
N MET A 1 -4.63 3.18 -9.36
CA MET A 1 -3.27 2.63 -9.57
C MET A 1 -3.47 1.22 -10.10
N PRO A 2 -3.04 0.94 -11.34
CA PRO A 2 -3.47 -0.25 -12.05
C PRO A 2 -2.88 -1.56 -11.48
N GLU A 3 -1.88 -1.51 -10.60
CA GLU A 3 -1.37 -2.68 -9.87
C GLU A 3 -2.26 -3.09 -8.69
N MET A 4 -3.07 -2.16 -8.16
CA MET A 4 -3.98 -2.46 -7.05
C MET A 4 -5.20 -3.29 -7.49
N GLU A 5 -5.51 -3.29 -8.79
CA GLU A 5 -6.67 -4.00 -9.36
C GLU A 5 -6.60 -5.51 -9.14
N GLU A 6 -5.39 -6.08 -9.14
CA GLU A 6 -5.15 -7.53 -8.93
C GLU A 6 -5.52 -8.02 -7.52
N PHE A 7 -5.59 -7.08 -6.57
CA PHE A 7 -5.90 -7.34 -5.16
C PHE A 7 -7.37 -7.01 -4.81
N TYR A 8 -8.16 -6.54 -5.78
CA TYR A 8 -9.57 -6.21 -5.54
C TYR A 8 -10.39 -7.45 -5.17
N GLY A 9 -11.29 -7.32 -4.18
CA GLY A 9 -12.20 -8.38 -3.74
C GLY A 9 -11.57 -9.49 -2.88
N LYS A 10 -10.26 -9.43 -2.61
CA LYS A 10 -9.57 -10.40 -1.75
C LYS A 10 -9.45 -9.88 -0.32
N LYS A 11 -9.36 -10.82 0.64
CA LYS A 11 -9.18 -10.51 2.07
C LYS A 11 -7.70 -10.60 2.41
N TYR A 12 -7.20 -9.59 3.12
CA TYR A 12 -5.81 -9.53 3.56
C TYR A 12 -5.74 -9.14 5.02
N ARG A 13 -4.66 -9.56 5.69
CA ARG A 13 -4.32 -9.09 7.02
C ARG A 13 -3.65 -7.73 6.91
N VAL A 14 -3.99 -6.84 7.85
CA VAL A 14 -3.28 -5.55 7.99
C VAL A 14 -1.90 -5.86 8.56
N PHE A 15 -0.87 -5.56 7.77
CA PHE A 15 0.52 -5.73 8.18
C PHE A 15 0.99 -4.57 9.04
N LYS A 16 0.72 -3.33 8.62
CA LYS A 16 1.17 -2.12 9.34
C LYS A 16 0.30 -0.91 9.01
N THR A 17 -0.02 -0.10 10.03
CA THR A 17 -0.64 1.22 9.83
C THR A 17 0.41 2.29 9.60
N VAL A 18 0.25 3.07 8.53
CA VAL A 18 1.17 4.11 8.11
C VAL A 18 0.66 5.48 8.55
N ARG A 19 1.43 6.16 9.40
CA ARG A 19 1.14 7.54 9.85
C ARG A 19 1.97 8.58 9.10
N SER A 20 3.17 8.21 8.69
CA SER A 20 4.07 9.06 7.95
C SER A 20 4.93 8.23 7.00
N ILE A 21 5.37 8.87 5.93
CA ILE A 21 6.29 8.30 4.94
C ILE A 21 7.50 9.22 4.81
N THR A 22 8.65 8.62 4.53
CA THR A 22 9.86 9.37 4.14
C THR A 22 9.96 9.31 2.63
N LEU A 23 10.07 10.48 1.98
CA LEU A 23 10.26 10.55 0.54
C LEU A 23 11.71 10.19 0.19
N GLU A 24 11.90 9.19 -0.67
CA GLU A 24 13.24 8.73 -1.08
C GLU A 24 14.07 9.85 -1.74
N PHE A 25 13.43 10.70 -2.55
CA PHE A 25 14.12 11.70 -3.36
C PHE A 25 14.80 12.81 -2.52
N ASN A 26 14.25 13.16 -1.36
CA ASN A 26 14.72 14.31 -0.57
C ASN A 26 14.77 14.08 0.94
N GLY A 27 14.40 12.89 1.42
CA GLY A 27 14.38 12.55 2.84
C GLY A 27 13.26 13.22 3.65
N GLU A 28 12.34 13.95 3.01
CA GLU A 28 11.27 14.64 3.74
C GLU A 28 10.28 13.64 4.34
N VAL A 29 9.93 13.85 5.61
CA VAL A 29 8.90 13.06 6.29
C VAL A 29 7.54 13.73 6.10
N ARG A 30 6.67 13.09 5.33
CA ARG A 30 5.27 13.52 5.15
C ARG A 30 4.35 12.73 6.04
N LYS A 31 3.59 13.43 6.88
CA LYS A 31 2.46 12.83 7.61
C LYS A 31 1.28 12.62 6.67
N LEU A 32 0.74 11.40 6.68
CA LEU A 32 -0.46 11.07 5.92
C LEU A 32 -1.68 11.64 6.64
N LYS A 33 -2.50 12.42 5.93
CA LYS A 33 -3.73 13.00 6.48
C LYS A 33 -4.85 11.97 6.65
N SER A 34 -4.80 10.89 5.88
CA SER A 34 -5.81 9.83 5.88
C SER A 34 -5.24 8.55 6.45
N PRO A 35 -6.04 7.79 7.23
CA PRO A 35 -5.65 6.48 7.73
C PRO A 35 -5.27 5.57 6.55
N THR A 36 -4.03 5.12 6.55
CA THR A 36 -3.43 4.32 5.49
C THR A 36 -2.79 3.09 6.08
N VAL A 37 -2.95 1.95 5.45
CA VAL A 37 -2.44 0.66 5.90
C VAL A 37 -1.70 -0.05 4.78
N PHE A 38 -0.77 -0.90 5.17
CA PHE A 38 -0.15 -1.91 4.33
C PHE A 38 -0.81 -3.25 4.60
N LEU A 39 -1.05 -4.00 3.53
CA LEU A 39 -1.63 -5.34 3.58
C LEU A 39 -0.53 -6.38 3.42
N GLU A 40 -0.63 -7.47 4.18
CA GLU A 40 0.34 -8.55 4.16
C GLU A 40 0.32 -9.27 2.81
N GLY A 41 1.50 -9.44 2.20
CA GLY A 41 1.62 -10.08 0.89
C GLY A 41 1.17 -9.22 -0.30
N VAL A 42 0.90 -7.92 -0.09
CA VAL A 42 0.41 -7.00 -1.12
C VAL A 42 1.48 -5.98 -1.50
N TYR A 43 2.16 -6.26 -2.61
CA TYR A 43 3.26 -5.46 -3.13
C TYR A 43 3.10 -5.22 -4.64
N CYS A 44 3.71 -4.12 -5.09
CA CYS A 44 3.93 -3.81 -6.50
C CYS A 44 4.78 -4.92 -7.13
N ASN A 45 4.30 -5.50 -8.25
CA ASN A 45 5.01 -6.54 -8.99
C ASN A 45 5.97 -5.99 -10.07
N GLY A 46 6.17 -4.67 -10.14
CA GLY A 46 7.11 -4.04 -11.06
C GLY A 46 6.69 -4.02 -12.53
N LYS A 47 5.75 -4.86 -12.97
CA LYS A 47 5.39 -5.05 -14.38
C LYS A 47 4.90 -3.78 -15.06
N LYS A 48 4.23 -2.90 -14.32
CA LYS A 48 3.74 -1.60 -14.81
C LYS A 48 4.76 -0.45 -14.62
N HIS A 49 5.97 -0.78 -14.16
CA HIS A 49 7.08 0.14 -13.88
C HIS A 49 8.40 -0.35 -14.50
N HIS A 50 8.38 -0.77 -15.78
CA HIS A 50 9.58 -1.23 -16.49
C HIS A 50 10.30 -2.41 -15.80
N ASP A 51 9.54 -3.38 -15.30
CA ASP A 51 10.08 -4.55 -14.59
C ASP A 51 10.90 -4.18 -13.34
N CYS A 52 10.37 -3.22 -12.57
CA CYS A 52 11.01 -2.73 -11.35
C CYS A 52 10.94 -3.77 -10.22
N ASP A 53 12.09 -4.25 -9.74
CA ASP A 53 12.19 -5.28 -8.69
C ASP A 53 12.03 -4.74 -7.25
N ARG A 54 11.74 -3.44 -7.08
CA ARG A 54 11.68 -2.80 -5.74
C ARG A 54 10.62 -3.36 -4.80
N SER A 55 9.63 -4.11 -5.31
CA SER A 55 8.58 -4.75 -4.51
C SER A 55 7.90 -3.78 -3.52
N CYS A 56 7.60 -2.56 -3.98
CA CYS A 56 7.08 -1.49 -3.14
C CYS A 56 5.75 -1.89 -2.46
N LEU A 57 5.60 -1.54 -1.17
CA LEU A 57 4.35 -1.70 -0.45
C LEU A 57 3.28 -0.75 -1.02
N LEU A 58 2.09 -1.29 -1.28
CA LEU A 58 0.97 -0.51 -1.82
C LEU A 58 0.22 0.20 -0.67
N PHE A 59 -0.01 1.50 -0.82
CA PHE A 59 -0.72 2.31 0.18
C PHE A 59 -2.23 2.15 0.06
N TRP A 60 -2.86 1.48 1.03
CA TRP A 60 -4.30 1.30 1.08
C TRP A 60 -4.94 2.26 2.07
N ARG A 61 -5.83 3.14 1.61
CA ARG A 61 -6.61 3.97 2.54
C ARG A 61 -7.64 3.08 3.24
N GLU A 62 -7.78 3.23 4.55
CA GLU A 62 -8.80 2.46 5.31
C GLU A 62 -10.21 2.70 4.76
N ALA A 63 -10.49 3.89 4.21
CA ALA A 63 -11.77 4.23 3.59
C ALA A 63 -12.12 3.39 2.33
N TRP A 64 -11.14 2.72 1.72
CA TRP A 64 -11.35 1.84 0.55
C TRP A 64 -11.55 0.38 0.96
N LEU A 65 -11.24 0.03 2.20
CA LEU A 65 -11.26 -1.33 2.69
C LEU A 65 -12.53 -1.57 3.50
N LYS A 66 -13.05 -2.79 3.43
CA LYS A 66 -14.07 -3.28 4.36
C LYS A 66 -13.38 -4.13 5.41
N ARG A 67 -13.72 -3.91 6.68
CA ARG A 67 -13.25 -4.79 7.75
C ARG A 67 -13.84 -6.17 7.53
N ALA A 68 -12.97 -7.18 7.47
CA ALA A 68 -13.42 -8.55 7.55
C ALA A 68 -13.94 -8.80 8.97
N GLU A 69 -15.04 -9.53 9.08
CA GLU A 69 -15.55 -10.00 10.38
C GLU A 69 -14.49 -10.86 11.09
N PRO A 70 -14.45 -10.81 12.43
CA PRO A 70 -13.50 -11.58 13.24
C PRO A 70 -13.66 -13.09 13.09
#